data_AF-A0A4R9K6S6-F1
#
_entry.id   AF-A0A4R9K6S6-F1
#
_cell.length_a   1.000
_cell.length_b   1.000
_cell.length_c   1.000
_cell.angle_alpha   90.00
_cell.angle_beta   90.00
_cell.angle_gamma   90.00
#
_symmetry.space_group_name_H-M   'P 1'
#
loop_
_entity.id
_entity.type
_entity.pdbx_description
1 polymer ?
#
loop_
_entity_poly.entity_id
_entity_poly.type
_entity_poly.pdbx_seq_one_letter_code
_entity_poly.pdbx_strand_id
1 'polypeptide(L)'
;MIEISPDYVLKSFGRFDETLTRPDQFKERVHELTVCFKNIGTIYLNSLGDDAKITGQEKRALIDDLEKLLVITVMLRRIDFTNGQSIIVIEKGNGHFRIQLRFVEHSIWELSGSISPEYKMKIGIFKTWFNEVLSEAIRNFLTSYGNSALDKEISMQEKEQIAKTLDLISIELVEMIVYIERFMKFT
;
A
#
# COMPACT_ATOMS: atom_id res chain seq x y z
N MET A 1 11.09 -0.74 5.98
CA MET A 1 11.01 0.64 6.48
C MET A 1 11.20 1.61 5.35
N ILE A 2 10.20 2.44 5.06
CA ILE A 2 10.31 3.54 4.12
C ILE A 2 11.10 4.65 4.80
N GLU A 3 12.29 4.94 4.26
CA GLU A 3 13.09 6.08 4.65
C GLU A 3 12.53 7.35 3.98
N ILE A 4 12.28 8.37 4.79
CA ILE A 4 11.79 9.67 4.34
C ILE A 4 12.88 10.69 4.66
N SER A 5 13.48 11.29 3.64
CA SER A 5 14.45 12.39 3.84
C SER A 5 13.75 13.70 4.25
N PRO A 6 14.50 14.72 4.74
CA PRO A 6 13.94 16.05 5.01
C PRO A 6 13.28 16.71 3.78
N ASP A 7 13.79 16.41 2.58
CA ASP A 7 13.26 16.93 1.31
C ASP A 7 12.14 16.06 0.72
N TYR A 8 11.54 15.18 1.54
CA TYR A 8 10.48 14.25 1.14
C TYR A 8 10.84 13.30 -0.03
N VAL A 9 12.13 13.04 -0.23
CA VAL A 9 12.59 11.89 -1.02
C VAL A 9 12.35 10.62 -0.21
N LEU A 10 11.76 9.62 -0.85
CA LEU A 10 11.35 8.33 -0.29
C LEU A 10 12.24 7.22 -0.82
N LYS A 11 12.67 6.31 0.05
CA LYS A 11 13.40 5.10 -0.34
C LYS A 11 12.95 3.92 0.50
N SER A 12 12.79 2.76 -0.12
CA SER A 12 12.62 1.50 0.59
C SER A 12 13.23 0.38 -0.22
N PHE A 13 13.73 -0.65 0.47
CA PHE A 13 14.23 -1.87 -0.12
C PHE A 13 13.65 -3.04 0.67
N GLY A 14 13.18 -4.06 -0.04
CA GLY A 14 12.55 -5.19 0.62
C GLY A 14 12.63 -6.47 -0.18
N ARG A 15 12.21 -7.55 0.47
CA ARG A 15 12.07 -8.89 -0.11
C ARG A 15 10.65 -9.38 0.15
N PHE A 16 10.04 -10.01 -0.85
CA PHE A 16 8.80 -10.75 -0.67
C PHE A 16 9.07 -12.02 0.13
N ASP A 17 8.09 -12.43 0.92
CA ASP A 17 8.10 -13.74 1.56
C ASP A 17 8.14 -14.83 0.49
N GLU A 18 9.16 -15.69 0.51
CA GLU A 18 9.35 -16.74 -0.48
C GLU A 18 8.19 -17.74 -0.49
N THR A 19 7.56 -17.97 0.65
CA THR A 19 6.40 -18.87 0.76
C THR A 19 5.22 -18.34 -0.05
N LEU A 20 5.08 -17.02 -0.14
CA LEU A 20 4.01 -16.33 -0.88
C LEU A 20 4.39 -16.02 -2.33
N THR A 21 5.63 -16.25 -2.76
CA THR A 21 6.07 -15.94 -4.13
C THR A 21 5.72 -17.01 -5.16
N ARG A 22 5.23 -18.17 -4.71
CA ARG A 22 4.88 -19.27 -5.62
C ARG A 22 3.62 -18.91 -6.43
N PRO A 23 3.57 -19.20 -7.74
CA PRO A 23 2.45 -18.79 -8.59
C PRO A 23 1.07 -19.29 -8.11
N ASP A 24 1.00 -20.47 -7.52
CA ASP A 24 -0.21 -21.12 -7.02
C ASP A 24 -0.76 -20.52 -5.71
N GLN A 25 0.02 -19.66 -5.04
CA GLN A 25 -0.30 -19.11 -3.70
C GLN A 25 -1.13 -17.82 -3.74
N PHE A 26 -1.92 -17.62 -4.80
CA PHE A 26 -2.68 -16.39 -4.99
C PHE A 26 -3.71 -16.17 -3.87
N LYS A 27 -4.43 -17.25 -3.47
CA LYS A 27 -5.47 -17.16 -2.44
C LYS A 27 -4.87 -16.77 -1.09
N GLU A 28 -3.69 -17.28 -0.80
CA GLU A 28 -2.91 -16.99 0.39
C GLU A 28 -2.45 -15.52 0.39
N ARG A 29 -1.95 -15.00 -0.75
CA ARG A 29 -1.63 -13.56 -0.87
C ARG A 29 -2.84 -12.65 -0.62
N VAL A 30 -4.02 -12.99 -1.15
CA VAL A 30 -5.26 -12.23 -0.91
C VAL A 30 -5.74 -12.38 0.54
N HIS A 31 -5.58 -13.55 1.14
CA HIS A 31 -5.88 -13.78 2.55
C HIS A 31 -5.02 -12.90 3.45
N GLU A 32 -3.70 -12.90 3.23
CA GLU A 32 -2.76 -12.06 3.97
C GLU A 32 -3.07 -10.57 3.82
N LEU A 33 -3.43 -10.10 2.61
CA LEU A 33 -3.88 -8.73 2.40
C LEU A 33 -5.08 -8.40 3.29
N THR A 34 -6.07 -9.30 3.36
CA THR A 34 -7.30 -9.11 4.14
C THR A 34 -7.03 -9.13 5.64
N VAL A 35 -6.20 -10.05 6.11
CA VAL A 35 -5.81 -10.16 7.51
C VAL A 35 -5.01 -8.93 7.95
N CYS A 36 -4.00 -8.55 7.17
CA CYS A 36 -3.17 -7.37 7.45
C CYS A 36 -4.02 -6.09 7.50
N PHE A 37 -4.91 -5.89 6.53
CA PHE A 37 -5.83 -4.75 6.52
C PHE A 37 -6.75 -4.69 7.75
N LYS A 38 -7.32 -5.84 8.16
CA LYS A 38 -8.14 -5.91 9.38
C LYS A 38 -7.33 -5.59 10.64
N ASN A 39 -6.11 -6.10 10.73
CA ASN A 39 -5.21 -5.83 11.86
C ASN A 39 -4.88 -4.35 11.98
N ILE A 40 -4.59 -3.67 10.86
CA ILE A 40 -4.40 -2.21 10.84
C ILE A 40 -5.64 -1.53 11.39
N GLY A 41 -6.83 -1.90 10.92
CA GLY A 41 -8.09 -1.34 11.41
C GLY A 41 -8.28 -1.53 12.91
N THR A 42 -7.99 -2.72 13.45
CA THR A 42 -8.07 -3.00 14.89
C THR A 42 -7.06 -2.19 15.69
N ILE A 43 -5.78 -2.16 15.29
CA ILE A 43 -4.73 -1.39 15.97
C ILE A 43 -5.08 0.09 15.97
N TYR A 44 -5.45 0.60 14.80
CA TYR A 44 -5.87 1.99 14.63
C TYR A 44 -7.06 2.34 15.54
N LEU A 45 -8.09 1.50 15.60
CA LEU A 45 -9.25 1.72 16.48
C LEU A 45 -8.87 1.67 17.97
N ASN A 46 -7.92 0.81 18.35
CA ASN A 46 -7.47 0.67 19.72
C ASN A 46 -6.51 1.79 20.17
N SER A 47 -5.73 2.36 19.24
CA SER A 47 -4.73 3.40 19.52
C SER A 47 -5.29 4.83 19.47
N LEU A 48 -6.51 5.01 18.96
CA LEU A 48 -7.28 6.22 19.18
C LEU A 48 -8.11 6.09 20.46
N GLY A 49 -7.53 6.42 21.61
CA GLY A 49 -8.34 6.71 22.80
C GLY A 49 -9.28 7.91 22.59
N ASP A 50 -10.20 8.15 23.52
CA ASP A 50 -11.21 9.24 23.44
C ASP A 50 -10.61 10.64 23.18
N ASP A 51 -9.31 10.83 23.47
CA ASP A 51 -8.56 12.09 23.27
C ASP A 51 -7.70 12.14 22.00
N ALA A 52 -7.78 11.15 21.11
CA ALA A 52 -7.08 11.08 19.82
C ALA A 52 -5.54 11.23 19.86
N LYS A 53 -4.91 10.86 20.99
CA LYS A 53 -3.44 10.85 21.15
C LYS A 53 -2.91 9.42 20.96
N ILE A 54 -2.00 9.26 20.00
CA ILE A 54 -1.27 8.00 19.74
C ILE A 54 0.09 8.07 20.44
N THR A 55 0.49 7.00 21.13
CA THR A 55 1.83 6.87 21.73
C THR A 55 2.89 6.50 20.69
N GLY A 56 4.17 6.74 20.99
CA GLY A 56 5.27 6.40 20.07
C GLY A 56 5.36 4.90 19.69
N GLN A 57 4.91 4.00 20.55
CA GLN A 57 4.90 2.55 20.26
C GLN A 57 3.77 2.17 19.29
N GLU A 58 2.58 2.73 19.48
CA GLU A 58 1.43 2.51 18.59
C GLU A 58 1.67 3.08 17.20
N LYS A 59 2.35 4.24 17.11
CA LYS A 59 2.82 4.81 15.84
C LYS A 59 3.64 3.79 15.05
N ARG A 60 4.66 3.21 15.68
CA ARG A 60 5.57 2.28 15.02
C ARG A 60 4.84 1.02 14.57
N ALA A 61 3.97 0.47 15.41
CA ALA A 61 3.15 -0.69 15.05
C ALA A 61 2.24 -0.40 13.84
N LEU A 62 1.61 0.77 13.80
CA LEU A 62 0.76 1.18 12.69
C LEU A 62 1.56 1.33 11.38
N ILE A 63 2.75 1.93 11.44
CA ILE A 63 3.64 2.04 10.28
C ILE A 63 4.11 0.67 9.80
N ASP A 64 4.55 -0.19 10.72
CA ASP A 64 5.03 -1.54 10.39
C ASP A 64 3.92 -2.35 9.68
N ASP A 65 2.67 -2.22 10.12
CA ASP A 65 1.56 -2.93 9.48
C ASP A 65 1.13 -2.30 8.14
N LEU A 66 1.15 -0.97 8.01
CA LEU A 66 0.96 -0.31 6.70
C LEU A 66 2.04 -0.71 5.70
N GLU A 67 3.29 -0.86 6.14
CA GLU A 67 4.39 -1.33 5.30
C GLU A 67 4.21 -2.80 4.89
N LYS A 68 3.78 -3.67 5.82
CA LYS A 68 3.43 -5.07 5.47
C LYS A 68 2.33 -5.11 4.42
N LEU A 69 1.28 -4.31 4.59
CA LEU A 69 0.20 -4.23 3.62
C LEU A 69 0.71 -3.76 2.25
N LEU A 70 1.59 -2.75 2.23
CA LEU A 70 2.24 -2.28 1.01
C LEU A 70 3.02 -3.41 0.32
N VAL A 71 3.83 -4.17 1.07
CA VAL A 71 4.58 -5.32 0.52
C VAL A 71 3.64 -6.33 -0.13
N ILE A 72 2.53 -6.66 0.52
CA ILE A 72 1.54 -7.62 -0.02
C ILE A 72 0.87 -7.05 -1.28
N THR A 73 0.48 -5.78 -1.27
CA THR A 73 -0.10 -5.09 -2.45
C THR A 73 0.87 -5.10 -3.64
N VAL A 74 2.13 -4.76 -3.39
CA VAL A 74 3.19 -4.74 -4.42
C VAL A 74 3.48 -6.16 -4.94
N MET A 75 3.43 -7.17 -4.06
CA MET A 75 3.60 -8.58 -4.43
C MET A 75 2.46 -9.07 -5.34
N LEU A 76 1.19 -8.84 -4.95
CA LEU A 76 0.02 -9.17 -5.76
C LEU A 76 0.11 -8.53 -7.14
N ARG A 77 0.46 -7.24 -7.18
CA ARG A 77 0.62 -6.50 -8.43
C ARG A 77 1.66 -7.15 -9.34
N ARG A 78 2.84 -7.46 -8.80
CA ARG A 78 3.97 -8.02 -9.55
C ARG A 78 3.68 -9.43 -10.04
N ILE A 79 3.23 -10.31 -9.16
CA ILE A 79 3.13 -11.76 -9.44
C ILE A 79 1.87 -12.07 -10.25
N ASP A 80 0.74 -11.46 -9.88
CA ASP A 80 -0.57 -11.92 -10.34
C ASP A 80 -1.13 -11.11 -11.51
N PHE A 81 -0.81 -9.82 -11.57
CA PHE A 81 -1.44 -8.89 -12.51
C PHE A 81 -0.48 -8.30 -13.55
N THR A 82 0.83 -8.18 -13.26
CA THR A 82 1.81 -7.53 -14.17
C THR A 82 3.19 -8.21 -14.23
N ASN A 83 3.24 -9.54 -14.39
CA ASN A 83 4.47 -10.36 -14.32
C ASN A 83 5.60 -9.99 -15.33
N GLY A 84 5.38 -9.06 -16.26
CA GLY A 84 6.40 -8.57 -17.21
C GLY A 84 7.04 -7.21 -16.90
N GLN A 85 6.51 -6.43 -15.95
CA GLN A 85 6.98 -5.07 -15.71
C GLN A 85 8.05 -5.04 -14.62
N SER A 86 9.25 -4.56 -14.95
CA SER A 86 10.39 -4.43 -14.02
C SER A 86 10.45 -3.06 -13.34
N ILE A 87 9.91 -2.01 -13.96
CA ILE A 87 9.84 -0.67 -13.39
C ILE A 87 8.43 -0.14 -13.60
N ILE A 88 7.88 0.47 -12.56
CA ILE A 88 6.55 1.05 -12.58
C ILE A 88 6.59 2.39 -11.88
N VAL A 89 6.00 3.40 -12.52
CA VAL A 89 5.82 4.75 -11.97
C VAL A 89 4.35 4.93 -11.63
N ILE A 90 4.07 5.39 -10.41
CA ILE A 90 2.73 5.69 -9.91
C ILE A 90 2.72 7.15 -9.47
N GLU A 91 1.72 7.91 -9.89
CA GLU A 91 1.63 9.36 -9.65
C GLU A 91 0.28 9.74 -9.07
N LYS A 92 0.29 10.73 -8.18
CA LYS A 92 -0.89 11.35 -7.55
C LYS A 92 -0.73 12.87 -7.52
N GLY A 93 -1.86 13.57 -7.54
CA GLY A 93 -1.89 15.04 -7.45
C GLY A 93 -1.15 15.72 -8.60
N ASN A 94 -1.44 15.33 -9.85
CA ASN A 94 -0.80 15.87 -11.06
C ASN A 94 0.73 15.69 -11.09
N GLY A 95 1.23 14.56 -10.58
CA GLY A 95 2.66 14.23 -10.56
C GLY A 95 3.44 14.86 -9.39
N HIS A 96 2.79 15.67 -8.55
CA HIS A 96 3.43 16.25 -7.37
C HIS A 96 3.74 15.21 -6.29
N PHE A 97 3.07 14.06 -6.29
CA PHE A 97 3.51 12.91 -5.53
C PHE A 97 3.75 11.75 -6.48
N ARG A 98 4.99 11.25 -6.49
CA ARG A 98 5.43 10.18 -7.39
C ARG A 98 6.17 9.11 -6.60
N ILE A 99 5.83 7.86 -6.87
CA ILE A 99 6.61 6.70 -6.46
C ILE A 99 6.98 5.86 -7.67
N GLN A 100 8.11 5.19 -7.58
CA GLN A 100 8.60 4.23 -8.55
C GLN A 100 8.90 2.93 -7.81
N LEU A 101 8.28 1.85 -8.27
CA LEU A 101 8.57 0.49 -7.86
C LEU A 101 9.50 -0.13 -8.90
N ARG A 102 10.64 -0.67 -8.45
CA ARG A 102 11.54 -1.46 -9.28
C ARG A 102 11.61 -2.88 -8.74
N PHE A 103 11.33 -3.84 -9.60
CA PHE A 103 11.46 -5.26 -9.31
C PHE A 103 12.79 -5.74 -9.87
N VAL A 104 13.65 -6.18 -8.95
CA VAL A 104 14.97 -6.71 -9.28
C VAL A 104 14.82 -8.22 -9.49
N GLU A 105 15.92 -8.93 -9.71
CA GLU A 105 15.89 -10.39 -9.77
C GLU A 105 15.37 -11.01 -8.46
N HIS A 106 14.76 -12.18 -8.60
CA HIS A 106 14.15 -12.95 -7.49
C HIS A 106 12.98 -12.20 -6.84
N SER A 107 12.87 -12.31 -5.52
CA SER A 107 11.80 -11.77 -4.68
C SER A 107 12.12 -10.35 -4.17
N ILE A 108 13.01 -9.61 -4.84
CA ILE A 108 13.53 -8.32 -4.37
C ILE A 108 12.80 -7.16 -5.04
N TRP A 109 12.48 -6.14 -4.25
CA TRP A 109 11.86 -4.91 -4.75
C TRP A 109 12.45 -3.66 -4.09
N GLU A 110 12.37 -2.57 -4.84
CA GLU A 110 12.84 -1.24 -4.46
C GLU A 110 11.70 -0.23 -4.65
N LEU A 111 11.55 0.68 -3.69
CA LEU A 111 10.73 1.88 -3.79
C LEU A 111 11.65 3.09 -3.82
N SER A 112 11.40 3.98 -4.77
CA SER A 112 11.91 5.35 -4.73
C SER A 112 10.74 6.31 -4.94
N GLY A 113 10.78 7.50 -4.39
CA GLY A 113 9.70 8.46 -4.58
C GLY A 113 10.07 9.87 -4.15
N SER A 114 9.20 10.80 -4.47
CA SER A 114 9.35 12.21 -4.14
C SER A 114 7.99 12.86 -3.97
N ILE A 115 7.89 13.75 -2.98
CA ILE A 115 6.74 14.63 -2.78
C ILE A 115 7.19 16.07 -3.02
N SER A 116 6.56 16.74 -3.98
CA SER A 116 6.79 18.13 -4.33
C SER A 116 6.30 19.04 -3.20
N PRO A 117 6.95 20.19 -2.94
CA PRO A 117 6.47 21.17 -1.96
C PRO A 117 5.03 21.66 -2.21
N GLU A 118 4.59 21.65 -3.47
CA GLU A 118 3.25 22.05 -3.89
C GLU A 118 2.19 20.97 -3.60
N TYR A 119 2.61 19.75 -3.25
CA TYR A 119 1.70 18.67 -2.94
C TYR A 119 0.95 18.95 -1.64
N LYS A 120 -0.37 19.07 -1.76
CA LYS A 120 -1.26 19.18 -0.60
C LYS A 120 -1.86 17.81 -0.31
N MET A 121 -1.46 17.20 0.81
CA MET A 121 -2.13 16.00 1.32
C MET A 121 -3.62 16.33 1.50
N LYS A 122 -4.46 15.61 0.76
CA LYS A 122 -5.89 15.93 0.65
C LYS A 122 -6.66 15.63 1.93
N ILE A 123 -6.18 14.69 2.74
CA ILE A 123 -6.89 14.22 3.93
C ILE A 123 -5.98 14.41 5.15
N GLY A 124 -6.30 15.41 5.96
CA GLY A 124 -5.61 15.70 7.23
C GLY A 124 -6.12 14.88 8.43
N ILE A 125 -6.99 13.89 8.21
CA ILE A 125 -7.53 13.03 9.25
C ILE A 125 -7.33 11.57 8.82
N PHE A 126 -6.39 10.89 9.49
CA PHE A 126 -6.06 9.50 9.19
C PHE A 126 -7.30 8.58 9.21
N LYS A 127 -8.26 8.82 10.13
CA LYS A 127 -9.54 8.09 10.22
C LYS A 127 -10.31 8.07 8.90
N THR A 128 -10.59 9.27 8.39
CA THR A 128 -11.35 9.47 7.16
C THR A 128 -10.60 8.83 6.01
N TRP A 129 -9.29 9.02 5.96
CA TRP A 129 -8.45 8.44 4.93
C TRP A 129 -8.50 6.91 4.91
N PHE A 130 -8.31 6.28 6.06
CA PHE A 130 -8.35 4.83 6.20
C PHE A 130 -9.72 4.25 5.84
N ASN A 131 -10.80 4.84 6.38
CA ASN A 131 -12.15 4.32 6.24
C ASN A 131 -12.80 4.61 4.88
N GLU A 132 -12.50 5.75 4.27
CA GLU A 132 -13.16 6.17 3.04
C GLU A 132 -12.33 5.88 1.81
N VAL A 133 -11.01 6.11 1.84
CA VAL A 133 -10.19 5.93 0.63
C VAL A 133 -9.54 4.55 0.58
N LEU A 134 -8.76 4.18 1.61
CA LEU A 134 -8.02 2.92 1.58
C LEU A 134 -8.97 1.72 1.64
N SER A 135 -9.97 1.78 2.53
CA SER A 135 -11.00 0.74 2.63
C SER A 135 -11.81 0.57 1.35
N GLU A 136 -12.14 1.66 0.66
CA GLU A 136 -12.83 1.62 -0.62
C GLU A 136 -11.95 1.01 -1.71
N ALA A 137 -10.69 1.44 -1.81
CA ALA A 137 -9.74 0.90 -2.78
C ALA A 137 -9.53 -0.62 -2.59
N ILE A 138 -9.37 -1.08 -1.35
CA ILE A 138 -9.25 -2.52 -1.03
C ILE A 138 -10.55 -3.26 -1.38
N ARG A 139 -11.72 -2.70 -1.07
CA ARG A 139 -13.00 -3.31 -1.43
C ARG A 139 -13.15 -3.43 -2.93
N ASN A 140 -12.82 -2.38 -3.67
CA ASN A 140 -12.85 -2.38 -5.13
C ASN A 140 -11.91 -3.45 -5.70
N PHE A 141 -10.71 -3.59 -5.16
CA PHE A 141 -9.80 -4.69 -5.51
C PHE A 141 -10.46 -6.07 -5.29
N LEU A 142 -10.99 -6.33 -4.09
CA LEU A 142 -11.60 -7.61 -3.74
C LEU A 142 -12.83 -7.92 -4.59
N THR A 143 -13.66 -6.93 -4.91
CA THR A 143 -14.83 -7.07 -5.78
C THR A 143 -14.43 -7.33 -7.22
N SER A 144 -13.51 -6.53 -7.79
CA SER A 144 -13.03 -6.73 -9.16
C SER A 144 -12.42 -8.12 -9.34
N TYR A 145 -11.55 -8.53 -8.42
CA TYR A 145 -10.99 -9.88 -8.45
C TYR A 145 -12.08 -10.96 -8.27
N GLY A 146 -12.97 -10.80 -7.27
CA GLY A 146 -14.02 -11.78 -6.98
C GLY A 146 -14.93 -12.03 -8.18
N ASN A 147 -15.26 -10.98 -8.94
CA ASN A 147 -16.04 -11.08 -10.16
C ASN A 147 -15.26 -11.81 -11.27
N SER A 148 -14.03 -11.41 -11.56
CA SER A 148 -13.22 -12.06 -12.61
C SER A 148 -12.89 -13.52 -12.29
N ALA A 149 -12.83 -13.90 -11.01
CA ALA A 149 -12.63 -15.29 -10.59
C ALA A 149 -13.85 -16.20 -10.85
N LEU A 150 -15.07 -15.65 -10.85
CA LEU A 150 -16.29 -16.41 -11.17
C LEU A 150 -16.36 -16.76 -12.66
N ASP A 151 -15.75 -15.94 -13.51
CA ASP A 151 -15.70 -16.10 -14.96
C ASP A 151 -14.60 -17.09 -15.44
N LYS A 152 -13.87 -17.71 -14.51
CA LYS A 152 -12.82 -18.75 -14.69
C LYS A 152 -11.57 -18.34 -15.47
N GLU A 153 -11.57 -17.24 -16.20
CA GLU A 153 -10.39 -16.65 -16.82
C GLU A 153 -10.39 -15.12 -16.66
N ILE A 154 -9.33 -14.57 -16.06
CA ILE A 154 -9.14 -13.13 -15.95
C ILE A 154 -8.46 -12.63 -17.23
N SER A 155 -9.17 -11.80 -18.00
CA SER A 155 -8.66 -11.19 -19.23
C SER A 155 -7.50 -10.22 -18.94
N MET A 156 -6.70 -9.91 -19.97
CA MET A 156 -5.60 -8.95 -19.82
C MET A 156 -6.10 -7.55 -19.41
N GLN A 157 -7.25 -7.13 -19.94
CA GLN A 157 -7.83 -5.83 -19.60
C GLN A 157 -8.26 -5.76 -18.13
N GLU A 158 -8.81 -6.85 -17.59
CA GLU A 158 -9.14 -6.94 -16.16
C GLU A 158 -7.87 -6.95 -15.31
N LYS A 159 -6.81 -7.65 -15.73
CA LYS A 159 -5.52 -7.62 -15.02
C LYS A 159 -4.95 -6.20 -14.97
N GLU A 160 -5.01 -5.45 -16.06
CA GLU A 160 -4.58 -4.05 -16.10
C GLU A 160 -5.41 -3.16 -15.17
N GLN A 161 -6.73 -3.36 -15.14
CA GLN A 161 -7.61 -2.59 -14.27
C GLN A 161 -7.37 -2.92 -12.79
N ILE A 162 -7.21 -4.20 -12.45
CA ILE A 162 -6.89 -4.64 -11.09
C ILE A 162 -5.50 -4.11 -10.69
N ALA A 163 -4.52 -4.13 -11.60
CA ALA A 163 -3.21 -3.53 -11.36
C ALA A 163 -3.37 -2.06 -10.98
N LYS A 164 -4.09 -1.24 -11.77
CA LYS A 164 -4.32 0.17 -11.44
C LYS A 164 -4.96 0.39 -10.05
N THR A 165 -5.85 -0.51 -9.62
CA THR A 165 -6.39 -0.45 -8.25
C THR A 165 -5.32 -0.72 -7.20
N LEU A 166 -4.42 -1.69 -7.44
CA LEU A 166 -3.26 -1.95 -6.57
C LEU A 166 -2.25 -0.78 -6.58
N ASP A 167 -2.09 -0.07 -7.70
CA ASP A 167 -1.29 1.16 -7.78
C ASP A 167 -1.84 2.23 -6.85
N LEU A 168 -3.17 2.43 -6.89
CA LEU A 168 -3.86 3.35 -6.02
C LEU A 168 -3.64 2.97 -4.57
N ILE A 169 -3.89 1.71 -4.19
CA ILE A 169 -3.64 1.23 -2.83
C ILE A 169 -2.18 1.50 -2.41
N SER A 170 -1.21 1.20 -3.28
CA SER A 170 0.21 1.40 -3.00
C SER A 170 0.54 2.87 -2.72
N ILE A 171 0.07 3.79 -3.56
CA ILE A 171 0.38 5.22 -3.37
C ILE A 171 -0.35 5.80 -2.15
N GLU A 172 -1.57 5.36 -1.86
CA GLU A 172 -2.29 5.77 -0.63
C GLU A 172 -1.55 5.29 0.63
N LEU A 173 -1.06 4.05 0.65
CA LEU A 173 -0.31 3.50 1.78
C LEU A 173 0.98 4.28 2.03
N VAL A 174 1.74 4.60 0.97
CA VAL A 174 2.97 5.38 1.11
C VAL A 174 2.66 6.78 1.62
N GLU A 175 1.61 7.44 1.12
CA GLU A 175 1.22 8.77 1.61
C GLU A 175 0.78 8.74 3.07
N MET A 176 0.03 7.72 3.48
CA MET A 176 -0.37 7.51 4.88
C MET A 176 0.83 7.33 5.79
N ILE A 177 1.84 6.54 5.38
CA ILE A 177 3.09 6.36 6.13
C ILE A 177 3.80 7.71 6.29
N VAL A 178 3.91 8.50 5.21
CA VAL A 178 4.51 9.85 5.29
C VAL A 178 3.69 10.76 6.21
N TYR A 179 2.36 10.68 6.15
CA TYR A 179 1.48 11.46 7.02
C TYR A 179 1.74 11.17 8.50
N ILE A 180 1.76 9.88 8.87
CA ILE A 180 2.03 9.44 10.24
C ILE A 180 3.44 9.88 10.66
N GLU A 181 4.45 9.74 9.79
CA GLU A 181 5.82 10.06 10.14
C GLU A 181 6.08 11.57 10.31
N ARG A 182 5.46 12.40 9.48
CA ARG A 182 5.82 13.83 9.35
C ARG A 182 4.82 14.80 9.98
N PHE A 183 3.55 14.42 10.10
CA PHE A 183 2.49 15.38 10.41
C PHE A 183 1.65 14.99 11.63
N MET A 184 1.50 13.70 11.89
CA MET A 184 0.76 13.24 13.06
C MET A 184 1.52 13.62 14.33
N LYS A 185 0.84 14.29 15.26
CA LYS A 185 1.42 14.69 16.55
C LYS A 185 1.35 13.52 17.52
N PHE A 186 2.46 13.23 18.19
CA PHE A 186 2.55 12.20 19.23
C PHE A 186 2.88 12.88 20.56
N THR A 187 2.29 12.37 21.64
CA THR A 187 2.58 12.79 23.03
C THR A 187 3.30 11.69 23.78
#